data_AF-A0A919HR82-F1
#
_entry.id   AF-A0A919HR82-F1
#
_cell.length_a   1.000
_cell.length_b   1.000
_cell.length_c   1.000
_cell.angle_alpha   90.00
_cell.angle_beta   90.00
_cell.angle_gamma   90.00
#
_symmetry.space_group_name_H-M   'P 1'
#
loop_
_entity.id
_entity.type
_entity.pdbx_description
1 polymer ?
#
loop_
_entity_poly.entity_id
_entity_poly.type
_entity_poly.pdbx_seq_one_letter_code
_entity_poly.pdbx_strand_id
1 'polypeptide(L)'
;MQATAKEFIIALDEGTTNAKAVVLDSRGKVIVKFSQPLAIQTPRDGWVEQSGEALVTASLTVIASAVAHVGAENVAALAISNQRETAIGWYRDSGEPINAAITGNAPAAPRSATRCVTIVRNSTLSVPPACQSPRCSRPPKCAGCWMRLSMATCAPNAVRFASAPSTAGCCGI
;
A
#
# COMPACT_ATOMS: atom_id res chain seq x y z
N MET A 1 -0.24 42.63 8.86
CA MET A 1 0.24 41.31 8.41
C MET A 1 -0.94 40.59 7.76
N GLN A 2 -0.95 40.46 6.44
CA GLN A 2 -1.96 39.66 5.75
C GLN A 2 -1.59 38.18 5.92
N ALA A 3 -2.55 37.37 6.36
CA ALA A 3 -2.40 35.92 6.32
C ALA A 3 -2.24 35.51 4.85
N THR A 4 -1.09 34.95 4.49
CA THR A 4 -0.90 34.32 3.18
C THR A 4 -1.90 33.17 3.09
N ALA A 5 -2.81 33.24 2.12
CA ALA A 5 -3.76 32.16 1.90
C ALA A 5 -2.94 30.90 1.59
N LYS A 6 -3.08 29.87 2.42
CA LYS A 6 -2.48 28.57 2.14
C LYS A 6 -3.23 27.96 0.96
N GLU A 7 -2.72 28.15 -0.25
CA GLU A 7 -3.43 27.84 -1.49
C GLU A 7 -3.14 26.45 -2.05
N PHE A 8 -2.08 25.78 -1.58
CA PHE A 8 -1.59 24.55 -2.21
C PHE A 8 -1.64 23.32 -1.31
N ILE A 9 -2.00 22.18 -1.90
CA ILE A 9 -1.85 20.85 -1.29
C ILE A 9 -0.75 20.12 -2.05
N ILE A 10 0.21 19.55 -1.32
CA ILE A 10 1.19 18.62 -1.90
C ILE A 10 0.66 17.21 -1.69
N ALA A 11 0.51 16.42 -2.75
CA ALA A 11 0.16 15.01 -2.68
C ALA A 11 1.40 14.16 -2.98
N LEU A 12 1.89 13.43 -1.98
CA LEU A 12 2.89 12.38 -2.12
C LEU A 12 2.20 11.08 -2.55
N ASP A 13 2.67 10.49 -3.64
CA ASP A 13 2.30 9.17 -4.13
C ASP A 13 3.56 8.29 -4.13
N GLU A 14 3.68 7.45 -3.11
CA GLU A 14 4.79 6.51 -2.93
C GLU A 14 4.47 5.19 -3.68
N GLY A 15 4.84 5.17 -4.96
CA GLY A 15 4.65 4.01 -5.83
C GLY A 15 5.78 2.98 -5.69
N THR A 16 5.59 1.84 -6.37
CA THR A 16 6.58 0.75 -6.39
C THR A 16 7.81 1.09 -7.22
N THR A 17 7.68 1.92 -8.25
CA THR A 17 8.77 2.26 -9.20
C THR A 17 9.25 3.70 -9.08
N ASN A 18 8.49 4.57 -8.42
CA ASN A 18 8.86 5.95 -8.16
C ASN A 18 8.04 6.54 -7.00
N ALA A 19 8.63 7.51 -6.32
CA ALA A 19 7.91 8.44 -5.46
C ALA A 19 7.57 9.70 -6.26
N LYS A 20 6.36 10.23 -6.11
CA LYS A 20 5.93 11.45 -6.79
C LYS A 20 5.36 12.47 -5.83
N ALA A 21 5.63 13.74 -6.07
CA ALA A 21 4.91 14.84 -5.44
C ALA A 21 4.10 15.59 -6.50
N VAL A 22 2.81 15.79 -6.24
CA VAL A 22 1.91 16.56 -7.11
C VAL A 22 1.40 17.76 -6.31
N VAL A 23 1.61 18.97 -6.83
CA VAL A 23 1.08 20.19 -6.22
C VAL A 23 -0.26 20.51 -6.84
N LEU A 24 -1.27 20.70 -5.99
CA LEU A 24 -2.64 21.05 -6.35
C LEU A 24 -2.99 22.42 -5.79
N ASP A 25 -3.68 23.26 -6.56
CA ASP A 25 -4.28 24.49 -6.04
C ASP A 25 -5.63 24.23 -5.33
N SER A 26 -6.22 25.29 -4.78
CA SER A 26 -7.52 25.26 -4.10
C SER A 26 -8.69 24.81 -4.98
N ARG A 27 -8.52 24.77 -6.31
CA ARG A 27 -9.52 24.30 -7.28
C ARG A 27 -9.22 22.87 -7.75
N GLY A 28 -8.20 22.22 -7.20
CA GLY A 28 -7.77 20.88 -7.58
C GLY A 28 -6.98 20.83 -8.89
N LYS A 29 -6.51 21.96 -9.42
CA LYS A 29 -5.67 21.99 -10.62
C LYS A 29 -4.25 21.57 -10.25
N VAL A 30 -3.67 20.68 -11.05
CA VAL A 30 -2.26 20.34 -10.98
C VAL A 30 -1.41 21.53 -11.43
N ILE A 31 -0.56 22.02 -10.54
CA ILE A 31 0.40 23.10 -10.81
C ILE A 31 1.74 22.54 -11.29
N VAL A 32 2.28 21.56 -10.56
CA VAL A 32 3.58 20.94 -10.88
C VAL A 32 3.62 19.50 -10.37
N LYS A 33 4.50 18.68 -10.97
CA LYS A 33 4.77 17.31 -10.55
C LYS A 33 6.27 17.06 -10.49
N PHE A 34 6.71 16.37 -9.45
CA PHE A 34 8.06 15.85 -9.28
C PHE A 34 8.02 14.34 -9.16
N SER A 35 9.05 13.65 -9.63
CA SER A 35 9.13 12.19 -9.58
C SER A 35 10.58 11.76 -9.36
N GLN A 36 10.79 10.86 -8.42
CA GLN A 36 12.08 10.23 -8.14
C GLN A 36 11.97 8.73 -8.36
N PRO A 37 12.76 8.13 -9.28
CA PRO A 37 12.79 6.68 -9.48
C PRO A 37 13.22 5.93 -8.21
N LEU A 38 12.62 4.76 -8.01
CA LEU A 38 12.95 3.84 -6.93
C LEU A 38 13.50 2.54 -7.50
N ALA A 39 14.60 2.06 -6.94
CA ALA A 39 15.17 0.78 -7.30
C ALA A 39 14.39 -0.37 -6.65
N ILE A 40 14.17 -1.44 -7.42
CA ILE A 40 13.61 -2.70 -6.94
C ILE A 40 14.74 -3.73 -6.95
N GLN A 41 14.84 -4.50 -5.88
CA GLN A 41 15.83 -5.55 -5.72
C GLN A 41 15.14 -6.92 -5.63
N THR A 42 15.71 -7.91 -6.30
CA THR A 42 15.25 -9.30 -6.27
C THR A 42 16.40 -10.21 -5.84
N PRO A 43 16.77 -10.20 -4.55
CA PRO A 43 17.97 -10.91 -4.07
C PRO A 43 17.84 -12.43 -4.15
N ARG A 44 16.61 -12.95 -4.24
CA ARG A 44 16.29 -14.36 -4.42
C ARG A 44 15.06 -14.50 -5.32
N ASP A 45 14.92 -15.64 -5.97
CA ASP A 45 13.71 -15.97 -6.72
C ASP A 45 12.47 -15.85 -5.83
N GLY A 46 11.45 -15.15 -6.31
CA GLY A 46 10.24 -14.90 -5.53
C GLY A 46 10.31 -13.73 -4.57
N TRP A 47 11.46 -13.06 -4.40
CA TRP A 47 11.61 -11.93 -3.48
C TRP A 47 11.58 -10.62 -4.25
N VAL A 48 10.86 -9.64 -3.71
CA VAL A 48 10.83 -8.27 -4.20
C VAL A 48 10.99 -7.37 -2.98
N GLU A 49 12.13 -6.68 -2.93
CA GLU A 49 12.52 -5.84 -1.81
C GLU A 49 12.93 -4.44 -2.32
N GLN A 50 12.77 -3.44 -1.46
CA GLN A 50 13.21 -2.06 -1.73
C GLN A 50 13.96 -1.53 -0.51
N SER A 51 14.98 -0.69 -0.71
CA SER A 51 15.64 -0.05 0.43
C SER A 51 14.67 0.90 1.13
N GLY A 52 14.47 0.73 2.45
CA GLY A 52 13.66 1.65 3.26
C GLY A 52 14.22 3.07 3.25
N GLU A 53 15.55 3.21 3.30
CA GLU A 53 16.21 4.51 3.20
C GLU A 53 15.95 5.17 1.85
N ALA A 54 15.97 4.41 0.76
CA ALA A 54 15.71 4.94 -0.57
C ALA A 54 14.26 5.42 -0.72
N LEU A 55 13.29 4.70 -0.14
CA LEU A 55 11.88 5.10 -0.12
C LEU A 55 11.69 6.44 0.61
N VAL A 56 12.28 6.57 1.81
CA VAL A 56 12.22 7.81 2.61
C VAL A 56 12.93 8.96 1.88
N THR A 57 14.15 8.72 1.39
CA THR A 57 14.96 9.73 0.70
C THR A 57 14.27 10.23 -0.57
N ALA A 58 13.68 9.34 -1.37
CA ALA A 58 12.96 9.72 -2.58
C ALA A 58 11.73 10.58 -2.26
N SER A 59 10.96 10.20 -1.24
CA SER A 59 9.79 10.94 -0.77
C SER A 59 10.16 12.35 -0.30
N LEU A 60 11.20 12.47 0.53
CA LEU A 60 11.70 13.76 0.99
C LEU A 60 12.21 14.63 -0.17
N THR A 61 12.88 14.03 -1.15
CA THR A 61 13.39 14.74 -2.33
C THR A 61 12.27 15.37 -3.16
N VAL A 62 11.21 14.61 -3.46
CA VAL A 62 10.08 15.15 -4.24
C VAL A 62 9.26 16.17 -3.45
N ILE A 63 9.10 15.99 -2.14
CA ILE A 63 8.44 16.98 -1.27
C ILE A 63 9.25 18.27 -1.20
N ALA A 64 10.56 18.18 -0.97
CA ALA A 64 11.44 19.35 -0.93
C ALA A 64 11.39 20.13 -2.24
N SER A 65 11.36 19.43 -3.38
CA SER A 65 11.23 20.04 -4.71
C SER A 65 9.89 20.77 -4.88
N ALA A 66 8.79 20.16 -4.39
CA ALA A 66 7.47 20.79 -4.39
C ALA A 66 7.40 22.03 -3.50
N VAL A 67 7.93 21.95 -2.28
CA VAL A 67 7.98 23.08 -1.33
C VAL A 67 8.84 24.21 -1.87
N ALA A 68 10.01 23.91 -2.45
CA ALA A 68 10.88 24.91 -3.07
C ALA A 68 10.20 25.61 -4.25
N HIS A 69 9.27 24.95 -4.94
CA HIS A 69 8.54 25.53 -6.07
C HIS A 69 7.43 26.50 -5.65
N VAL A 70 6.67 26.18 -4.59
CA VAL A 70 5.51 27.02 -4.18
C VAL A 70 5.73 27.87 -2.94
N GLY A 71 6.81 27.69 -2.20
CA GLY A 71 7.03 28.33 -0.90
C GLY A 71 6.30 27.59 0.22
N ALA A 72 7.00 27.34 1.33
CA ALA A 72 6.47 26.57 2.46
C ALA A 72 5.25 27.23 3.12
N GLU A 73 5.22 28.56 3.13
CA GLU A 73 4.14 29.38 3.68
C GLU A 73 2.81 29.27 2.90
N ASN A 74 2.88 28.82 1.64
CA ASN A 74 1.70 28.67 0.78
C ASN A 74 1.13 27.24 0.79
N VAL A 75 1.80 26.30 1.49
CA VAL A 75 1.34 24.91 1.61
C VAL A 75 0.31 24.77 2.74
N ALA A 76 -0.90 24.36 2.36
CA ALA A 76 -2.00 24.04 3.25
C ALA A 76 -1.82 22.71 3.96
N ALA A 77 -1.46 21.67 3.21
CA ALA A 77 -1.37 20.30 3.70
C ALA A 77 -0.46 19.43 2.83
N LEU A 78 -0.01 18.32 3.41
CA LEU A 78 0.62 17.20 2.73
C LEU A 78 -0.35 16.01 2.78
N ALA A 79 -0.80 15.54 1.62
CA ALA A 79 -1.53 14.30 1.48
C ALA A 79 -0.55 13.17 1.14
N ILE A 80 -0.73 11.99 1.73
CA ILE A 80 0.15 10.84 1.51
C ILE A 80 -0.71 9.67 1.01
N SER A 81 -0.29 9.12 -0.12
CA SER A 81 -0.76 7.86 -0.69
C SER A 81 0.45 6.96 -0.89
N ASN A 82 0.29 5.66 -0.65
CA ASN A 82 1.38 4.71 -0.74
C ASN A 82 0.94 3.38 -1.36
N GLN A 83 1.94 2.61 -1.81
CA GLN A 83 1.76 1.20 -2.13
C GLN A 83 1.23 0.44 -0.92
N ARG A 84 0.11 -0.27 -1.12
CA ARG A 84 -0.47 -1.08 -0.06
C ARG A 84 0.39 -2.36 0.13
N GLU A 85 0.24 -3.03 1.27
CA GLU A 85 0.92 -4.26 1.67
C GLU A 85 2.43 -4.18 1.99
N THR A 86 3.18 -3.22 1.42
CA THR A 86 4.62 -3.10 1.72
C THR A 86 4.85 -2.84 3.20
N ALA A 87 5.75 -3.63 3.80
CA ALA A 87 6.07 -3.55 5.22
C ALA A 87 7.55 -3.18 5.44
N ILE A 88 7.79 -2.21 6.32
CA ILE A 88 9.11 -1.77 6.76
C ILE A 88 9.17 -1.91 8.28
N GLY A 89 10.23 -2.54 8.79
CA GLY A 89 10.56 -2.51 10.22
C GLY A 89 11.62 -1.45 10.48
N TRP A 90 11.52 -0.72 11.59
CA TRP A 90 12.47 0.33 11.99
C TRP A 90 12.75 0.29 13.49
N TYR A 91 13.90 0.83 13.88
CA TYR A 91 14.22 1.07 15.30
C TYR A 91 13.45 2.28 15.81
N ARG A 92 12.71 2.12 16.91
CA ARG A 92 11.89 3.22 17.48
C ARG A 92 12.72 4.47 17.81
N ASP A 93 13.91 4.28 18.35
CA ASP A 93 14.70 5.37 18.93
C ASP A 93 15.42 6.19 17.85
N SER A 94 15.92 5.54 16.79
CA SER A 94 16.62 6.22 15.69
C SER A 94 15.74 6.51 14.47
N GLY A 95 14.64 5.77 14.31
CA GLY A 95 13.83 5.79 13.09
C GLY A 95 14.48 5.05 11.91
N GLU A 96 15.66 4.46 12.10
CA GLU A 96 16.40 3.79 11.03
C GLU A 96 15.74 2.47 10.64
N PRO A 97 15.66 2.16 9.34
CA PRO A 97 15.10 0.90 8.88
C PRO A 97 15.98 -0.28 9.32
N ILE A 98 15.36 -1.32 9.86
CA ILE A 98 16.04 -2.54 10.30
C ILE A 98 16.59 -3.30 9.09
N ASN A 99 15.81 -3.35 7.99
CA ASN A 99 16.11 -4.07 6.75
C ASN A 99 15.39 -3.40 5.56
N ALA A 100 15.63 -3.93 4.35
CA ALA A 100 14.84 -3.59 3.17
C ALA A 100 13.33 -3.82 3.38
N ALA A 101 12.52 -2.94 2.82
CA ALA A 101 11.08 -3.05 2.72
C ALA A 101 10.69 -4.31 1.93
N ILE A 102 9.76 -5.08 2.48
CA ILE A 102 9.20 -6.26 1.78
C ILE A 102 7.99 -5.80 0.99
N THR A 103 8.05 -5.92 -0.35
CA THR A 103 7.00 -5.43 -1.24
C THR A 103 5.96 -6.52 -1.53
N GLY A 104 4.69 -6.14 -1.64
CA GLY A 104 3.57 -7.06 -1.94
C GLY A 104 3.60 -7.70 -3.34
N ASN A 105 4.38 -7.18 -4.28
CA ASN A 105 4.43 -7.61 -5.70
C ASN A 105 5.27 -8.87 -5.96
N ALA A 106 5.54 -9.68 -4.93
CA ALA A 106 6.33 -10.90 -5.06
C ALA A 106 5.64 -11.95 -5.99
N PRO A 107 6.38 -12.61 -6.91
CA PRO A 107 5.81 -13.64 -7.79
C PRO A 107 5.50 -14.95 -7.04
N ALA A 108 5.08 -15.99 -7.77
CA ALA A 108 4.37 -17.21 -7.33
C ALA A 108 4.89 -18.01 -6.11
N ALA A 109 6.05 -17.66 -5.55
CA ALA A 109 6.58 -18.21 -4.29
C ALA A 109 7.14 -17.08 -3.39
N PRO A 110 6.28 -16.24 -2.80
CA PRO A 110 6.74 -15.14 -1.95
C PRO A 110 7.40 -15.69 -0.68
N ARG A 111 8.35 -14.92 -0.13
CA ARG A 111 9.10 -15.26 1.10
C ARG A 111 8.21 -15.73 2.27
N SER A 112 6.99 -15.21 2.38
CA SER A 112 6.02 -15.54 3.43
C SER A 112 5.11 -16.74 3.11
N ALA A 113 5.18 -17.33 1.91
CA ALA A 113 4.26 -18.38 1.45
C ALA A 113 4.18 -19.57 2.41
N THR A 114 5.32 -20.09 2.86
CA THR A 114 5.39 -21.22 3.81
C THR A 114 4.72 -20.88 5.14
N ARG A 115 4.86 -19.63 5.60
CA ARG A 115 4.23 -19.16 6.84
C ARG A 115 2.71 -19.05 6.67
N CYS A 116 2.23 -18.54 5.54
CA CYS A 116 0.81 -18.50 5.21
C CYS A 116 0.19 -19.91 5.20
N VAL A 117 0.84 -20.87 4.54
CA VAL A 117 0.37 -22.28 4.51
C VAL A 117 0.34 -22.88 5.92
N THR A 118 1.33 -22.57 6.76
CA THR A 118 1.36 -23.04 8.15
C THR A 118 0.21 -22.48 8.97
N ILE A 119 -0.10 -21.18 8.81
CA ILE A 119 -1.23 -20.54 9.50
C ILE A 119 -2.54 -21.21 9.09
N VAL A 120 -2.77 -21.43 7.79
CA VAL A 120 -3.98 -22.10 7.29
C VAL A 120 -4.12 -23.52 7.84
N ARG A 121 -3.02 -24.29 7.88
CA ARG A 121 -3.02 -25.67 8.39
C ARG A 121 -3.26 -25.77 9.90
N ASN A 122 -2.76 -24.79 10.66
CA ASN A 122 -2.89 -24.79 12.13
C ASN A 122 -4.13 -24.02 12.61
N SER A 123 -4.84 -23.32 11.73
CA SER A 123 -6.10 -22.69 12.06
C SER A 123 -7.25 -23.70 11.98
N THR A 124 -8.11 -23.73 12.99
CA THR A 124 -9.45 -24.36 12.96
C THR A 124 -10.41 -23.67 11.98
N LEU A 125 -9.92 -22.72 11.17
CA LEU A 125 -10.66 -22.07 10.10
C LEU A 125 -10.88 -23.09 8.98
N SER A 126 -12.10 -23.64 8.94
CA SER A 126 -12.57 -24.42 7.80
C SER A 126 -12.51 -23.56 6.54
N VAL A 127 -11.66 -23.93 5.59
CA VAL A 127 -11.74 -23.40 4.22
C VAL A 127 -13.09 -23.85 3.65
N PRO A 128 -13.97 -22.93 3.20
CA PRO A 128 -15.24 -23.32 2.61
C PRO A 128 -14.98 -24.22 1.36
N PRO A 129 -15.80 -25.26 1.12
CA PRO A 129 -15.52 -26.32 0.15
C PRO A 129 -15.57 -25.93 -1.33
N ALA A 130 -15.47 -24.64 -1.68
CA ALA A 130 -15.66 -24.14 -3.05
C ALA A 130 -14.53 -24.50 -4.03
N CYS A 131 -13.47 -25.20 -3.62
CA CYS A 131 -12.35 -25.57 -4.49
C CYS A 131 -12.13 -27.09 -4.54
N GLN A 132 -13.15 -27.84 -4.97
CA GLN A 132 -13.04 -29.29 -5.22
C GLN A 132 -13.58 -29.68 -6.61
N SER A 133 -13.48 -28.80 -7.62
CA SER A 133 -13.80 -29.20 -9.00
C SER A 133 -12.56 -29.84 -9.68
N PRO A 134 -12.70 -30.99 -10.38
CA PRO A 134 -11.57 -31.68 -11.03
C PRO A 134 -10.98 -30.93 -12.24
N ARG A 135 -11.47 -29.73 -12.56
CA ARG A 135 -11.01 -28.91 -13.69
C ARG A 135 -9.92 -27.88 -13.35
N CYS A 136 -9.48 -27.79 -12.08
CA CYS A 136 -8.35 -26.95 -11.70
C CYS A 136 -7.02 -27.69 -11.87
N SER A 137 -6.53 -27.80 -13.10
CA SER A 137 -5.18 -28.33 -13.41
C SER A 137 -4.07 -27.27 -13.32
N ARG A 138 -4.34 -26.10 -12.72
CA ARG A 138 -3.32 -25.08 -12.43
C ARG A 138 -3.11 -25.01 -10.92
N PRO A 139 -1.85 -24.98 -10.44
CA PRO A 139 -1.58 -24.69 -9.03
C PRO A 139 -2.27 -23.37 -8.68
N PRO A 140 -2.83 -23.23 -7.46
CA PRO A 140 -3.55 -22.03 -7.08
C PRO A 140 -2.57 -20.86 -7.21
N LYS A 141 -2.78 -20.02 -8.23
CA LYS A 141 -2.27 -18.66 -8.16
C LYS A 141 -2.93 -18.10 -6.90
N CYS A 142 -2.12 -17.78 -5.90
CA CYS A 142 -2.55 -16.95 -4.79
C CYS A 142 -2.83 -15.54 -5.34
N ALA A 143 -3.86 -15.39 -6.16
CA ALA A 143 -4.54 -14.14 -6.31
C ALA A 143 -5.20 -13.90 -4.95
N GLY A 144 -4.76 -12.86 -4.25
CA GLY A 144 -5.16 -12.57 -2.88
C GLY A 144 -6.65 -12.78 -2.67
N CYS A 145 -7.00 -13.55 -1.65
CA CYS A 145 -8.36 -13.60 -1.14
C CYS A 145 -8.59 -12.26 -0.40
N TRP A 146 -8.88 -11.22 -1.18
CA TRP A 146 -9.18 -9.90 -0.64
C TRP A 146 -10.59 -9.91 -0.07
N MET A 147 -10.67 -9.87 1.25
CA MET A 147 -11.91 -9.59 1.96
C MET A 147 -12.29 -8.14 1.64
N ARG A 148 -13.30 -7.94 0.78
CA ARG A 148 -13.85 -6.62 0.49
C ARG A 148 -14.60 -6.13 1.73
N LEU A 149 -13.93 -5.38 2.61
CA LEU A 149 -14.62 -4.60 3.64
C LEU A 149 -15.39 -3.47 2.94
N SER A 150 -16.71 -3.64 2.78
CA SER A 150 -17.60 -2.48 2.69
C SER A 150 -17.79 -1.95 4.10
N MET A 151 -17.40 -0.69 4.32
CA MET A 151 -17.74 0.03 5.54
C MET A 151 -19.26 0.23 5.61
N ALA A 152 -19.89 -0.35 6.62
CA ALA A 152 -21.14 0.14 7.15
C ALA A 152 -20.86 0.65 8.57
N THR A 153 -20.93 1.97 8.76
CA THR A 153 -20.92 2.61 10.07
C THR A 153 -22.29 2.43 10.75
N CYS A 154 -22.32 1.92 11.99
CA CYS A 154 -23.06 2.56 13.08
C CYS A 154 -22.80 1.94 14.48
N ALA A 155 -22.53 2.83 15.43
CA ALA A 155 -22.70 2.76 16.89
C ALA A 155 -21.76 1.88 17.77
N PRO A 156 -21.46 2.34 19.01
CA PRO A 156 -20.33 1.91 19.81
C PRO A 156 -20.72 0.73 20.71
N ASN A 157 -19.76 -0.15 20.98
CA ASN A 157 -19.84 -1.23 21.97
C ASN A 157 -20.74 -2.43 21.61
N ALA A 158 -20.42 -3.13 20.52
CA ALA A 158 -20.43 -4.59 20.45
C ALA A 158 -19.97 -5.07 19.06
N VAL A 159 -18.78 -5.64 18.95
CA VAL A 159 -18.40 -6.39 17.75
C VAL A 159 -18.90 -7.83 17.92
N ARG A 160 -20.09 -8.13 17.37
CA ARG A 160 -20.49 -9.50 17.04
C ARG A 160 -20.26 -9.72 15.55
N PHE A 161 -19.39 -10.67 15.20
CA PHE A 161 -19.26 -11.15 13.83
C PHE A 161 -20.39 -12.12 13.54
N ALA A 162 -21.37 -11.69 12.74
CA ALA A 162 -22.33 -12.59 12.11
C ALA A 162 -21.99 -12.70 10.62
N SER A 163 -21.67 -13.90 10.16
CA SER A 163 -21.53 -14.24 8.75
C SER A 163 -22.91 -14.45 8.14
N ALA A 164 -23.31 -13.61 7.17
CA ALA A 164 -24.37 -13.93 6.23
C ALA A 164 -23.76 -14.08 4.83
N PRO A 165 -23.96 -15.21 4.12
CA PRO A 165 -23.48 -15.36 2.76
C PRO A 165 -24.41 -14.61 1.81
N SER A 166 -23.91 -13.60 1.08
CA SER A 166 -24.59 -13.12 -0.13
C SER A 166 -23.99 -13.80 -1.35
N THR A 167 -24.68 -14.81 -1.86
CA THR A 167 -24.49 -15.35 -3.20
C THR A 167 -24.88 -14.29 -4.23
N ALA A 168 -23.89 -13.64 -4.85
CA ALA A 168 -24.11 -12.86 -6.06
C ALA A 168 -22.88 -12.91 -6.98
N GLY A 169 -22.98 -13.75 -8.01
CA GLY A 169 -22.46 -13.44 -9.35
C GLY A 169 -20.99 -13.75 -9.66
N CYS A 170 -20.63 -15.03 -9.81
CA CYS A 170 -19.52 -15.44 -10.68
C CYS A 170 -20.06 -16.15 -11.92
N CYS A 171 -20.68 -15.39 -12.82
CA CYS A 171 -20.81 -15.77 -14.23
C CYS A 171 -21.18 -14.52 -15.04
N GLY A 172 -20.27 -14.05 -15.91
CA GLY A 172 -20.52 -12.90 -16.76
C GLY A 172 -19.25 -12.36 -17.43
N ILE A 173 -18.94 -12.99 -18.58
CA ILE A 173 -18.08 -12.57 -19.72
C ILE A 173 -16.61 -12.29 -19.42
#